data_AF-A0A7C7D0W8-F1
#
_entry.id   AF-A0A7C7D0W8-F1
#
_cell.length_a   1.000
_cell.length_b   1.000
_cell.length_c   1.000
_cell.angle_alpha   90.00
_cell.angle_beta   90.00
_cell.angle_gamma   90.00
#
_symmetry.space_group_name_H-M   'P 1'
#
loop_
_entity.id
_entity.type
_entity.pdbx_description
1 polymer ?
#
loop_
_entity_poly.entity_id
_entity_poly.type
_entity_poly.pdbx_seq_one_letter_code
_entity_poly.pdbx_strand_id
1 'polypeptide(L)'
;MLDIRSVVTDLALEVHELIKEQGARQVPPVEAEIPGVQVENAGTENVKISRVKISSIQGQNALGKPMGTYITLEVPGIKEGDMDIYEETCKALATELAGILKLQEKSTVLVVGLGNWNVTSDSLGPKVVSKLMVTRHLIQYVPEEVAHTGLTP
;
A
#
# COMPACT_ATOMS: atom_id res chain seq x y z
N MET A 1 1.80 -24.15 29.09
CA MET A 1 2.76 -23.18 28.54
C MET A 1 2.39 -23.02 27.08
N LEU A 2 1.62 -21.98 26.75
CA LEU A 2 1.20 -21.72 25.38
C LEU A 2 2.40 -21.13 24.63
N ASP A 3 2.80 -21.80 23.55
CA ASP A 3 3.86 -21.37 22.65
C ASP A 3 3.35 -20.14 21.87
N ILE A 4 3.79 -18.96 22.27
CA ILE A 4 3.50 -17.69 21.58
C ILE A 4 4.57 -17.54 20.48
N ARG A 5 4.39 -18.25 19.38
CA ARG A 5 5.00 -17.95 18.07
C ARG A 5 3.82 -17.72 17.12
N SER A 6 3.76 -16.70 16.29
CA SER A 6 4.75 -15.73 15.80
C SER A 6 3.96 -14.52 15.30
N VAL A 7 4.63 -13.38 15.17
CA VAL A 7 4.06 -12.12 14.64
C VAL A 7 3.12 -12.37 13.45
N VAL A 8 1.81 -12.19 13.65
CA VAL A 8 0.81 -12.18 12.56
C VAL A 8 0.72 -10.73 12.10
N THR A 9 1.29 -10.40 10.95
CA THR A 9 1.05 -9.08 10.35
C THR A 9 -0.08 -9.18 9.34
N ASP A 10 -0.89 -8.14 9.19
CA ASP A 10 -1.98 -8.15 8.21
C ASP A 10 -1.47 -7.92 6.77
N LEU A 11 -0.31 -8.48 6.42
CA LEU A 11 0.27 -8.31 5.09
C LEU A 11 -0.42 -9.23 4.08
N ALA A 12 -0.58 -8.79 2.84
CA ALA A 12 -1.23 -9.59 1.80
C ALA A 12 -0.43 -10.84 1.44
N LEU A 13 0.90 -10.73 1.53
CA LEU A 13 1.84 -11.81 1.23
C LEU A 13 1.80 -12.94 2.24
N GLU A 14 1.58 -12.66 3.53
CA GLU A 14 1.51 -13.72 4.56
C GLU A 14 0.40 -14.72 4.25
N VAL A 15 -0.74 -14.24 3.71
CA VAL A 15 -1.86 -15.11 3.37
C VAL A 15 -1.54 -16.00 2.16
N HIS A 16 -0.80 -15.47 1.18
CA HIS A 16 -0.33 -16.27 0.04
C HIS A 16 0.70 -17.32 0.47
N GLU A 17 1.65 -16.94 1.33
CA GLU A 17 2.63 -17.86 1.92
C GLU A 17 1.93 -18.95 2.77
N LEU A 18 0.96 -18.59 3.61
CA LEU A 18 0.15 -19.52 4.40
C LEU A 18 -0.58 -20.55 3.54
N ILE A 19 -1.12 -20.14 2.38
CA ILE A 19 -1.80 -21.08 1.46
C ILE A 19 -0.80 -21.98 0.73
N LYS A 20 0.35 -21.46 0.31
CA LYS A 20 1.45 -22.28 -0.24
C LYS A 20 1.94 -23.32 0.77
N GLU A 21 2.10 -22.93 2.03
CA GLU A 21 2.55 -23.82 3.10
C GLU A 21 1.48 -24.87 3.49
N GLN A 22 0.19 -24.49 3.55
CA GLN A 22 -0.90 -25.43 3.85
C GLN A 22 -1.18 -26.40 2.69
N GLY A 23 -0.97 -25.99 1.44
CA GLY A 23 -1.04 -26.87 0.26
C GLY A 23 0.10 -27.89 0.16
N ALA A 24 1.24 -27.65 0.82
CA ALA A 24 2.42 -28.51 0.76
C ALA A 24 2.28 -29.87 1.48
N ARG A 25 1.16 -30.15 2.16
CA ARG A 25 0.88 -31.47 2.76
C ARG A 25 0.11 -32.45 1.89
N GLN A 26 -0.36 -32.04 0.72
CA GLN A 26 -0.88 -32.89 -0.35
C GLN A 26 -1.37 -31.97 -1.47
N VAL A 27 -0.53 -31.76 -2.50
CA VAL A 27 -0.82 -31.37 -3.91
C VAL A 27 0.43 -30.62 -4.45
N PRO A 28 0.83 -30.82 -5.74
CA PRO A 28 2.10 -30.31 -6.28
C PRO A 28 2.12 -28.76 -6.36
N PRO A 29 3.25 -28.13 -6.76
CA PRO A 29 3.34 -26.67 -6.93
C PRO A 29 2.50 -26.26 -8.13
N VAL A 30 1.21 -26.08 -7.88
CA VAL A 30 0.26 -25.61 -8.87
C VAL A 30 -0.09 -24.19 -8.45
N GLU A 31 -0.03 -23.30 -9.43
CA GLU A 31 -0.87 -22.12 -9.55
C GLU A 31 -2.33 -22.52 -9.30
N ALA A 32 -2.67 -22.85 -8.05
CA ALA A 32 -4.04 -23.10 -7.66
C ALA A 32 -4.69 -21.73 -7.67
N GLU A 33 -5.17 -21.33 -8.85
CA GLU A 33 -5.99 -20.16 -9.06
C GLU A 33 -7.23 -20.32 -8.17
N ILE A 34 -7.13 -19.79 -6.94
CA ILE A 34 -8.29 -19.68 -6.07
C ILE A 34 -9.29 -18.84 -6.87
N PRO A 35 -10.51 -19.35 -7.16
CA PRO A 35 -11.44 -18.65 -8.02
C PRO A 35 -11.73 -17.24 -7.49
N GLY A 36 -11.43 -16.22 -8.29
CA GLY A 36 -11.58 -14.82 -7.91
C GLY A 36 -10.43 -14.25 -7.07
N VAL A 37 -9.25 -14.86 -7.09
CA VAL A 37 -8.00 -14.28 -6.59
C VAL A 37 -7.04 -14.13 -7.76
N GLN A 38 -6.47 -12.93 -7.92
CA GLN A 38 -5.43 -12.64 -8.92
C GLN A 38 -4.20 -12.13 -8.21
N VAL A 39 -3.03 -12.63 -8.60
CA VAL A 39 -1.73 -12.23 -8.04
C VAL A 39 -0.85 -11.73 -9.16
N GLU A 40 -0.26 -10.55 -8.96
CA GLU A 40 0.70 -9.94 -9.87
C GLU A 40 1.94 -9.52 -9.08
N ASN A 41 3.12 -9.86 -9.58
CA ASN A 41 4.39 -9.42 -9.01
C ASN A 41 5.09 -8.47 -9.98
N ALA A 42 5.65 -7.39 -9.45
CA ALA A 42 6.36 -6.36 -10.20
C ALA A 42 7.49 -5.76 -9.35
N GLY A 43 8.13 -4.71 -9.87
CA GLY A 43 9.18 -3.98 -9.17
C GLY A 43 10.58 -4.35 -9.65
N THR A 44 11.56 -4.10 -8.79
CA THR A 44 13.00 -4.26 -9.05
C THR A 44 13.63 -5.16 -7.99
N GLU A 45 14.95 -5.32 -8.03
CA GLU A 45 15.67 -6.06 -6.99
C GLU A 45 15.57 -5.38 -5.61
N ASN A 46 15.47 -4.05 -5.59
CA ASN A 46 15.42 -3.26 -4.35
C ASN A 46 14.00 -3.09 -3.80
N VAL A 47 13.01 -2.94 -4.69
CA VAL A 47 11.61 -2.71 -4.35
C VAL A 47 10.76 -3.78 -5.00
N LYS A 48 10.34 -4.78 -4.23
CA LYS A 48 9.45 -5.84 -4.72
C LYS A 48 7.99 -5.45 -4.48
N ILE A 49 7.16 -5.61 -5.49
CA ILE A 49 5.73 -5.26 -5.44
C ILE A 49 4.92 -6.51 -5.66
N SER A 50 3.98 -6.79 -4.75
CA SER A 50 2.98 -7.85 -4.89
C SER A 50 1.59 -7.25 -4.81
N ARG A 51 0.76 -7.51 -5.83
CA ARG A 51 -0.63 -7.09 -5.91
C ARG A 51 -1.52 -8.32 -5.84
N VAL A 52 -2.38 -8.37 -4.84
CA VAL A 52 -3.38 -9.42 -4.65
C VAL A 52 -4.76 -8.80 -4.78
N LYS A 53 -5.53 -9.23 -5.78
CA LYS A 53 -6.90 -8.79 -6.00
C LYS A 53 -7.87 -9.92 -5.70
N ILE A 54 -8.77 -9.67 -4.75
CA ILE A 54 -9.82 -10.59 -4.33
C ILE A 54 -11.16 -10.06 -4.86
N SER A 55 -11.78 -10.80 -5.78
CA SER A 55 -13.01 -10.41 -6.48
C SER A 55 -14.18 -11.37 -6.26
N SER A 56 -14.03 -12.38 -5.38
CA SER A 56 -15.09 -13.35 -5.07
C SER A 56 -15.22 -13.62 -3.58
N ILE A 57 -16.40 -14.09 -3.16
CA ILE A 57 -16.68 -14.54 -1.79
C ILE A 57 -15.81 -15.78 -1.46
N GLN A 58 -15.61 -16.66 -2.44
CA GLN A 58 -14.75 -17.84 -2.30
C GLN A 58 -13.31 -17.43 -2.00
N GLY A 59 -12.78 -16.44 -2.73
CA GLY A 59 -11.46 -15.87 -2.49
C GLY A 59 -11.35 -15.23 -1.12
N GLN A 60 -12.36 -14.45 -0.69
CA GLN A 60 -12.41 -13.88 0.64
C GLN A 60 -12.38 -14.95 1.74
N ASN A 61 -13.19 -16.01 1.60
CA ASN A 61 -13.25 -17.08 2.58
C ASN A 61 -11.96 -17.91 2.61
N ALA A 62 -11.34 -18.14 1.45
CA ALA A 62 -10.09 -18.88 1.33
C ALA A 62 -8.90 -18.11 1.93
N LEU A 63 -8.84 -16.79 1.72
CA LEU A 63 -7.76 -15.92 2.19
C LEU A 63 -8.02 -15.31 3.56
N GLY A 64 -9.25 -15.38 4.08
CA GLY A 64 -9.64 -14.68 5.32
C GLY A 64 -9.55 -13.15 5.22
N LYS A 65 -9.44 -12.60 4.00
CA LYS A 65 -9.32 -11.17 3.71
C LYS A 65 -10.50 -10.68 2.89
N PRO A 66 -11.13 -9.54 3.25
CA PRO A 66 -12.23 -8.98 2.47
C PRO A 66 -11.92 -8.84 0.98
N MET A 67 -12.94 -8.86 0.14
CA MET A 67 -12.79 -8.50 -1.28
C MET A 67 -12.17 -7.10 -1.41
N GLY A 68 -11.14 -6.98 -2.25
CA GLY A 68 -10.33 -5.77 -2.31
C GLY A 68 -9.06 -5.97 -3.12
N THR A 69 -8.29 -4.89 -3.26
CA THR A 69 -6.95 -4.93 -3.85
C THR A 69 -5.95 -4.62 -2.74
N TYR A 70 -5.01 -5.53 -2.55
CA TYR A 70 -3.96 -5.43 -1.55
C TYR A 70 -2.63 -5.31 -2.27
N ILE A 71 -1.87 -4.29 -1.95
CA ILE A 71 -0.57 -4.02 -2.57
C ILE A 71 0.47 -4.01 -1.47
N THR A 72 1.51 -4.80 -1.64
CA THR A 72 2.62 -4.91 -0.70
C THR A 72 3.90 -4.46 -1.39
N LEU A 73 4.59 -3.49 -0.79
CA LEU A 73 5.92 -3.07 -1.19
C LEU A 73 6.90 -3.62 -0.15
N GLU A 74 7.80 -4.51 -0.58
CA GLU A 74 8.91 -4.98 0.23
C GLU A 74 10.18 -4.25 -0.18
N VAL A 75 10.78 -3.55 0.79
CA VAL A 75 12.00 -2.77 0.58
C VAL A 75 12.98 -3.06 1.71
N PRO A 76 13.80 -4.13 1.61
CA PRO A 76 14.72 -4.53 2.68
C PRO A 76 15.73 -3.43 3.04
N GLY A 77 16.27 -2.74 2.04
CA GLY A 77 17.31 -1.72 2.18
C GLY A 77 16.83 -0.37 2.74
N ILE A 78 15.53 -0.16 2.93
CA ILE A 78 14.99 1.15 3.37
C ILE A 78 15.52 1.57 4.75
N LYS A 79 15.91 0.60 5.59
CA LYS A 79 16.46 0.83 6.93
C LYS A 79 17.91 1.30 6.91
N GLU A 80 18.62 1.07 5.81
CA GLU A 80 20.06 1.37 5.67
C GLU A 80 20.31 2.83 5.29
N GLY A 81 19.25 3.59 4.97
CA GLY A 81 19.33 5.02 4.67
C GLY A 81 19.88 5.33 3.29
N ASP A 82 19.87 4.35 2.38
CA ASP A 82 20.21 4.56 0.97
C ASP A 82 19.19 5.47 0.30
N MET A 83 19.67 6.61 -0.22
CA MET A 83 18.82 7.63 -0.85
C MET A 83 18.24 7.16 -2.18
N ASP A 84 18.96 6.32 -2.93
CA ASP A 84 18.49 5.81 -4.22
C ASP A 84 17.33 4.83 -4.01
N ILE A 85 17.46 3.93 -3.03
CA ILE A 85 16.38 3.01 -2.63
C ILE A 85 15.18 3.79 -2.09
N TYR A 86 15.41 4.85 -1.32
CA TYR A 86 14.34 5.72 -0.81
C TYR A 86 13.58 6.37 -1.96
N GLU A 87 14.27 6.96 -2.93
CA GLU A 87 13.64 7.59 -4.09
C GLU A 87 12.86 6.58 -4.95
N GLU A 88 13.43 5.41 -5.19
CA GLU A 88 12.80 4.31 -5.90
C GLU A 88 11.51 3.85 -5.20
N THR A 89 11.56 3.74 -3.87
CA THR A 89 10.39 3.39 -3.04
C THR A 89 9.30 4.45 -3.13
N CYS A 90 9.67 5.75 -3.06
CA CYS A 90 8.72 6.85 -3.20
C CYS A 90 8.03 6.82 -4.57
N LYS A 91 8.79 6.58 -5.64
CA LYS A 91 8.25 6.44 -7.00
C LYS A 91 7.29 5.26 -7.11
N ALA A 92 7.68 4.09 -6.62
CA ALA A 92 6.83 2.90 -6.61
C ALA A 92 5.53 3.15 -5.85
N LEU A 93 5.60 3.69 -4.63
CA LEU A 93 4.43 4.02 -3.83
C LEU A 93 3.50 5.01 -4.54
N ALA A 94 4.05 6.05 -5.17
CA ALA A 94 3.27 7.04 -5.91
C ALA A 94 2.54 6.41 -7.10
N THR A 95 3.20 5.52 -7.86
CA THR A 95 2.58 4.80 -8.98
C THR A 95 1.42 3.92 -8.52
N GLU A 96 1.61 3.12 -7.46
CA GLU A 96 0.56 2.25 -6.94
C GLU A 96 -0.62 3.05 -6.37
N LEU A 97 -0.33 4.11 -5.61
CA LEU A 97 -1.36 4.97 -5.02
C LEU A 97 -2.18 5.70 -6.09
N ALA A 98 -1.54 6.18 -7.15
CA ALA A 98 -2.23 6.81 -8.28
C ALA A 98 -3.17 5.82 -9.00
N GLY A 99 -2.74 4.57 -9.14
CA GLY A 99 -3.56 3.49 -9.71
C GLY A 99 -4.83 3.19 -8.89
N ILE A 100 -4.76 3.34 -7.56
CA ILE A 100 -5.91 3.18 -6.66
C ILE A 100 -6.86 4.39 -6.74
N LEU A 101 -6.32 5.61 -6.66
CA LEU A 101 -7.13 6.81 -6.46
C LEU A 101 -7.89 7.27 -7.72
N LYS A 102 -7.40 6.94 -8.93
CA LYS A 102 -8.04 7.27 -10.22
C LYS A 102 -8.56 8.73 -10.30
N LEU A 103 -7.73 9.68 -9.86
CA LEU A 103 -8.09 11.09 -9.77
C LEU A 103 -8.15 11.75 -11.15
N GLN A 104 -9.02 12.75 -11.27
CA GLN A 104 -9.04 13.68 -12.40
C GLN A 104 -8.23 14.94 -12.06
N GLU A 105 -7.85 15.71 -13.08
CA GLU A 105 -7.00 16.91 -12.91
C GLU A 105 -7.53 17.92 -11.88
N LYS A 106 -8.86 18.03 -11.73
CA LYS A 106 -9.51 18.97 -10.80
C LYS A 106 -10.18 18.29 -9.59
N SER A 107 -9.79 17.06 -9.28
CA SER A 107 -10.31 16.35 -8.11
C SER A 107 -9.86 17.03 -6.81
N THR A 108 -10.81 17.50 -6.00
CA THR A 108 -10.50 17.98 -4.65
C THR A 108 -10.28 16.80 -3.71
N VAL A 109 -9.14 16.77 -3.03
CA VAL A 109 -8.75 15.67 -2.13
C VAL A 109 -8.76 16.12 -0.67
N LEU A 110 -9.31 15.28 0.22
CA LEU A 110 -9.16 15.42 1.66
C LEU A 110 -8.22 14.33 2.16
N VAL A 111 -7.10 14.75 2.77
CA VAL A 111 -6.16 13.82 3.42
C VAL A 111 -6.38 13.85 4.93
N VAL A 112 -6.62 12.69 5.52
CA VAL A 112 -6.81 12.52 6.97
C VAL A 112 -5.67 11.70 7.54
N GLY A 113 -4.86 12.31 8.41
CA GLY A 113 -3.74 11.67 9.09
C GLY A 113 -4.20 11.01 10.38
N LEU A 114 -4.63 9.76 10.32
CA LEU A 114 -5.03 9.01 11.51
C LEU A 114 -3.84 8.68 12.40
N GLY A 115 -4.05 8.75 13.71
CA GLY A 115 -3.06 8.36 14.71
C GLY A 115 -2.89 9.39 15.82
N ASN A 116 -2.11 9.03 16.83
CA ASN A 116 -1.84 9.85 18.01
C ASN A 116 -0.43 10.46 17.95
N TRP A 117 -0.37 11.79 17.89
CA TRP A 117 0.88 12.56 17.87
C TRP A 117 1.83 12.33 19.07
N ASN A 118 1.28 11.89 20.22
CA ASN A 118 2.01 11.70 21.47
C ASN A 118 2.58 10.28 21.59
N VAL A 119 2.26 9.39 20.65
CA VAL A 119 2.69 7.99 20.66
C VAL A 119 3.54 7.72 19.43
N THR A 120 4.83 7.48 19.61
CA THR A 120 5.79 7.35 18.50
C THR A 120 5.37 6.34 17.44
N SER A 121 4.88 5.17 17.86
CA SER A 121 4.44 4.09 16.96
C SER A 121 3.16 4.39 16.20
N ASP A 122 2.35 5.36 16.65
CA ASP A 122 1.07 5.75 16.05
C ASP A 122 1.10 7.17 15.45
N SER A 123 2.24 7.86 15.55
CA SER A 123 2.42 9.24 15.07
C SER A 123 2.58 9.36 13.54
N LEU A 124 2.52 8.24 12.79
CA LEU A 124 2.85 8.22 11.36
C LEU A 124 1.89 9.09 10.54
N GLY A 125 0.57 8.93 10.70
CA GLY A 125 -0.41 9.72 9.96
C GLY A 125 -0.27 11.23 10.21
N PRO A 126 -0.22 11.70 11.48
CA PRO A 126 0.02 13.12 11.79
C PRO A 126 1.33 13.65 11.20
N LYS A 127 2.41 12.86 11.21
CA LYS A 127 3.71 13.23 10.63
C LYS A 127 3.71 13.29 9.11
N VAL A 128 2.90 12.47 8.45
CA VAL A 128 2.72 12.54 7.00
C VAL A 128 1.97 13.81 6.63
N VAL A 129 0.84 14.08 7.28
CA VAL A 129 0.01 15.25 6.98
C VAL A 129 0.75 16.57 7.22
N SER A 130 1.59 16.66 8.25
CA SER A 130 2.38 17.87 8.52
C SER A 130 3.42 18.21 7.45
N LYS A 131 3.73 17.28 6.55
CA LYS A 131 4.68 17.45 5.44
C LYS A 131 4.00 17.56 4.07
N LEU A 132 2.66 17.51 4.01
CA LEU A 132 1.93 17.62 2.76
C LEU A 132 1.78 19.08 2.31
N MET A 133 1.95 19.30 1.01
CA MET A 133 1.60 20.57 0.39
C MET A 133 0.08 20.65 0.19
N VAL A 134 -0.58 21.57 0.90
CA VAL A 134 -2.02 21.82 0.75
C VAL A 134 -2.23 22.99 -0.19
N THR A 135 -3.01 22.81 -1.25
CA THR A 135 -3.15 23.79 -2.35
C THR A 135 -4.51 24.48 -2.37
N ARG A 136 -5.56 23.86 -1.81
CA ARG A 136 -6.94 24.39 -1.77
C ARG A 136 -7.03 25.85 -1.30
N HIS A 137 -6.37 26.18 -0.19
CA HIS A 137 -6.44 27.53 0.39
C HIS A 137 -5.68 28.56 -0.46
N LEU A 138 -4.59 28.17 -1.12
CA LEU A 138 -3.84 29.05 -2.02
C LEU A 138 -4.69 29.43 -3.24
N ILE A 139 -5.36 28.45 -3.83
CA ILE A 139 -6.27 28.67 -4.98
C ILE A 139 -7.48 29.53 -4.58
N GLN A 140 -7.99 29.36 -3.35
CA GLN A 140 -9.13 30.12 -2.88
C GLN A 140 -8.79 31.58 -2.55
N TYR A 141 -7.66 31.84 -1.91
CA TYR A 141 -7.34 33.16 -1.37
C TYR A 141 -6.38 33.98 -2.23
N VAL A 142 -5.55 33.34 -3.06
CA VAL A 142 -4.54 34.03 -3.88
C VAL A 142 -4.52 33.52 -5.34
N PRO A 143 -5.69 33.49 -6.02
CA PRO A 143 -5.83 32.83 -7.33
C PRO A 143 -4.94 33.44 -8.42
N GLU A 144 -4.73 34.76 -8.42
CA GLU A 144 -3.93 35.45 -9.45
C GLU A 144 -2.45 35.05 -9.42
N GLU A 145 -1.89 34.80 -8.24
CA GLU A 145 -0.48 34.42 -8.06
C GLU A 145 -0.23 32.94 -8.37
N VAL A 146 -1.25 32.08 -8.30
CA VAL A 146 -1.10 30.63 -8.53
C VAL A 146 -1.64 30.16 -9.88
N ALA A 147 -2.30 31.03 -10.66
CA ALA A 147 -2.89 30.66 -11.94
C ALA A 147 -1.86 30.10 -12.95
N HIS A 148 -0.59 30.50 -12.85
CA HIS A 148 0.48 30.12 -13.78
C HIS A 148 1.38 28.98 -13.27
N THR A 149 1.16 28.48 -12.05
CA THR A 149 2.01 27.46 -11.42
C THR A 149 1.55 26.03 -11.70
N GLY A 150 0.37 25.86 -12.31
CA GLY A 150 -0.23 24.54 -12.58
C GLY A 150 -0.76 23.83 -11.33
N LEU A 151 -0.92 24.53 -10.21
CA LEU A 151 -1.49 23.97 -8.98
C LEU A 151 -2.96 23.60 -9.16
N THR A 152 -3.33 22.44 -8.64
CA THR A 152 -4.70 21.91 -8.64
C THR A 152 -5.31 21.92 -7.24
N PRO A 153 -6.66 21.91 -7.12
CA PRO A 153 -7.38 22.06 -5.86
C PRO A 153 -7.09 21.01 -4.77
#